data_AF-A0A5D6WGK6-F1
#
_entry.id   AF-A0A5D6WGK6-F1
#
_cell.length_a   1.000
_cell.length_b   1.000
_cell.length_c   1.000
_cell.angle_alpha   90.00
_cell.angle_beta   90.00
_cell.angle_gamma   90.00
#
_symmetry.space_group_name_H-M   'P 1'
#
loop_
_entity.id
_entity.type
_entity.pdbx_description
1 polymer ?
#
loop_
_entity_poly.entity_id
_entity_poly.type
_entity_poly.pdbx_seq_one_letter_code
_entity_poly.pdbx_strand_id
1 'polypeptide(L)'
;MKQGRFDERLDEIIVRAAMRLQERMRLAYFRGNLTGYLERIGLAGEIDPERLKRGSLLELQDEAAIIMAAKIRQARSKGYLKEWMKTLNMQELLVRHPDSPRGSSAAVKSKKQPSCPLNMVKGKHASKTSSTTERKTSKPQFTLIQ
;
A
#
# COMPACT_ATOMS: atom_id res chain seq x y z
N MET A 1 -30.68 13.31 1.60
CA MET A 1 -29.63 14.30 1.29
C MET A 1 -28.39 13.59 0.75
N LYS A 2 -27.85 13.98 -0.41
CA LYS A 2 -26.87 13.21 -1.20
C LYS A 2 -25.40 13.32 -0.73
N GLN A 3 -25.12 13.84 0.47
CA GLN A 3 -23.75 14.18 0.89
C GLN A 3 -22.84 12.97 1.14
N GLY A 4 -23.34 11.88 1.74
CA GLY A 4 -22.51 10.71 2.09
C GLY A 4 -21.77 10.07 0.90
N ARG A 5 -22.45 9.97 -0.25
CA ARG A 5 -21.86 9.37 -1.47
C ARG A 5 -20.74 10.21 -2.10
N PHE A 6 -20.74 11.53 -1.87
CA PHE A 6 -19.68 12.40 -2.37
C PHE A 6 -18.45 12.36 -1.47
N ASP A 7 -18.63 12.16 -0.17
CA ASP A 7 -17.54 12.05 0.79
C ASP A 7 -16.84 10.68 0.66
N GLU A 8 -17.59 9.59 0.45
CA GLU A 8 -17.03 8.27 0.10
C GLU A 8 -16.08 8.34 -1.11
N ARG A 9 -16.48 9.06 -2.16
CA ARG A 9 -15.63 9.25 -3.35
C ARG A 9 -14.38 10.06 -3.03
N LEU A 10 -14.48 11.06 -2.16
CA LEU A 10 -13.31 11.85 -1.76
C LEU A 10 -12.32 10.98 -0.96
N ASP A 11 -12.82 10.15 -0.05
CA ASP A 11 -11.99 9.24 0.73
C ASP A 11 -11.32 8.19 -0.17
N GLU A 12 -12.02 7.65 -1.18
CA GLU A 12 -11.40 6.79 -2.20
C GLU A 12 -10.26 7.51 -2.94
N ILE A 13 -10.45 8.78 -3.30
CA ILE A 13 -9.41 9.59 -3.95
C ILE A 13 -8.22 9.80 -3.01
N ILE A 14 -8.47 10.12 -1.74
CA ILE A 14 -7.43 10.32 -0.72
C ILE A 14 -6.60 9.06 -0.55
N VAL A 15 -7.23 7.89 -0.41
CA VAL A 15 -6.52 6.60 -0.25
C VAL A 15 -5.66 6.30 -1.48
N ARG A 16 -6.19 6.48 -2.69
CA ARG A 16 -5.42 6.26 -3.92
C ARG A 16 -4.28 7.26 -4.09
N ALA A 17 -4.50 8.52 -3.72
CA ALA A 17 -3.47 9.55 -3.74
C ALA A 17 -2.35 9.23 -2.75
N ALA A 18 -2.69 8.81 -1.53
CA ALA A 18 -1.73 8.40 -0.51
C ALA A 18 -0.85 7.24 -0.97
N MET A 19 -1.44 6.17 -1.53
CA MET A 19 -0.65 5.04 -2.06
C MET A 19 0.33 5.48 -3.15
N ARG A 20 -0.12 6.36 -4.07
CA ARG A 20 0.76 6.88 -5.14
C ARG A 20 1.83 7.82 -4.62
N LEU A 21 1.52 8.62 -3.61
CA LEU A 21 2.51 9.45 -2.94
C LEU A 21 3.58 8.57 -2.29
N GLN A 22 3.18 7.56 -1.52
CA GLN A 22 4.09 6.65 -0.83
C GLN A 22 5.02 5.92 -1.81
N GLU A 23 4.49 5.42 -2.93
CA GLU A 23 5.32 4.78 -3.97
C GLU A 23 6.33 5.77 -4.58
N ARG A 24 5.90 7.00 -4.88
CA ARG A 24 6.81 8.04 -5.42
C ARG A 24 7.85 8.49 -4.40
N MET A 25 7.48 8.60 -3.12
CA MET A 25 8.42 8.89 -2.03
C MET A 25 9.44 7.77 -1.88
N ARG A 26 9.01 6.50 -1.94
CA ARG A 26 9.90 5.35 -1.92
C ARG A 26 10.93 5.42 -3.06
N LEU A 27 10.49 5.73 -4.28
CA LEU A 27 11.38 5.92 -5.43
C LEU A 27 12.35 7.10 -5.24
N ALA A 28 11.87 8.23 -4.71
CA ALA A 28 12.70 9.40 -4.44
C ALA A 28 13.73 9.14 -3.34
N TYR A 29 13.35 8.37 -2.31
CA TYR A 29 14.22 7.94 -1.22
C TYR A 29 15.36 7.06 -1.72
N PHE A 30 15.07 6.04 -2.54
CA PHE A 30 16.12 5.20 -3.12
C PHE A 30 17.05 5.95 -4.08
N ARG A 31 16.63 7.12 -4.59
CA ARG A 31 17.47 8.02 -5.40
C ARG A 31 18.20 9.08 -4.57
N GLY A 32 18.05 9.09 -3.24
CA GLY A 32 18.66 10.08 -2.35
C GLY A 32 18.07 11.50 -2.48
N ASN A 33 16.87 11.66 -3.04
CA ASN A 33 16.25 12.97 -3.30
C ASN A 33 14.81 13.05 -2.73
N LEU A 34 14.55 12.45 -1.57
CA LEU A 34 13.22 12.49 -0.95
C LEU A 34 12.84 13.91 -0.53
N THR A 35 13.76 14.63 0.11
CA THR A 35 13.51 15.99 0.59
C THR A 35 13.18 16.95 -0.56
N GLY A 36 14.00 16.98 -1.61
CA GLY A 36 13.72 17.80 -2.79
C GLY A 36 12.44 17.39 -3.53
N TYR A 37 12.07 16.10 -3.48
CA TYR A 37 10.76 15.65 -3.97
C TYR A 37 9.61 16.27 -3.17
N LEU A 38 9.68 16.22 -1.83
CA LEU A 38 8.66 16.77 -0.92
C LEU A 38 8.54 18.30 -1.02
N GLU A 39 9.65 19.00 -1.22
CA GLU A 39 9.68 20.45 -1.47
C GLU A 39 8.97 20.81 -2.78
N ARG A 40 9.30 20.10 -3.87
CA ARG A 40 8.70 20.34 -5.19
C ARG A 40 7.18 20.16 -5.20
N ILE A 41 6.65 19.23 -4.41
CA ILE A 41 5.20 19.01 -4.30
C ILE A 41 4.54 19.86 -3.20
N GLY A 42 5.30 20.69 -2.49
CA GLY A 42 4.78 21.61 -1.48
C GLY A 42 4.29 20.94 -0.18
N LEU A 43 4.85 19.78 0.16
CA LEU A 43 4.56 19.08 1.42
C LEU A 43 5.66 19.27 2.47
N ALA A 44 6.90 19.54 2.07
CA ALA A 44 8.02 19.69 3.01
C ALA A 44 7.78 20.80 4.05
N GLY A 45 7.15 21.92 3.67
CA GLY A 45 6.90 23.05 4.59
C GLY A 45 5.87 22.79 5.69
N GLU A 46 5.19 21.64 5.67
CA GLU A 46 4.18 21.24 6.66
C GLU A 46 4.70 20.11 7.57
N ILE A 47 5.87 19.54 7.24
CA ILE A 47 6.53 18.49 8.01
C ILE A 47 7.54 19.16 8.95
N ASP A 48 7.69 18.64 10.16
CA ASP A 48 8.70 19.11 11.10
C ASP A 48 10.11 19.08 10.45
N PRO A 49 10.85 20.20 10.42
CA PRO A 49 12.20 20.26 9.85
C PRO A 49 13.17 19.23 10.42
N GLU A 50 13.04 18.85 11.69
CA GLU A 50 13.91 17.82 12.28
C GLU A 50 13.56 16.42 11.78
N ARG A 51 12.27 16.14 11.57
CA ARG A 51 11.81 14.90 10.92
C ARG A 51 12.21 14.85 9.45
N LEU A 52 12.17 15.98 8.75
CA LEU A 52 12.58 16.05 7.34
C LEU A 52 14.07 15.70 7.16
N LYS A 53 14.91 16.01 8.17
CA LYS A 53 16.35 15.72 8.15
C LYS A 53 16.71 14.33 8.66
N ARG A 54 16.04 13.84 9.70
CA ARG A 54 16.44 12.64 10.45
C ARG A 54 15.39 11.52 10.46
N GLY A 55 14.19 11.81 9.97
CA GLY A 55 13.08 10.88 9.96
C GLY A 55 13.33 9.70 9.03
N SER A 56 12.82 8.55 9.42
CA SER A 56 12.79 7.38 8.56
C SER A 56 11.83 7.59 7.38
N LEU A 57 12.02 6.80 6.32
CA LEU A 57 11.10 6.81 5.16
C LEU A 57 9.65 6.58 5.60
N LEU A 58 9.41 5.66 6.54
CA LEU A 58 8.09 5.30 7.00
C LEU A 58 7.39 6.47 7.70
N GLU A 59 8.10 7.14 8.63
CA GLU A 59 7.56 8.29 9.36
C GLU A 59 7.20 9.43 8.39
N LEU A 60 8.09 9.71 7.43
CA LEU A 60 7.84 10.74 6.43
C LEU A 60 6.65 10.39 5.53
N GLN A 61 6.51 9.12 5.15
CA GLN A 61 5.38 8.64 4.35
C GLN A 61 4.05 8.81 5.07
N ASP A 62 3.99 8.46 6.35
CA ASP A 62 2.77 8.59 7.16
C ASP A 62 2.38 10.05 7.34
N GLU A 63 3.34 10.91 7.69
CA GLU A 63 3.10 12.34 7.90
C GLU A 63 2.68 13.04 6.60
N ALA A 64 3.38 12.76 5.49
CA ALA A 64 3.03 13.29 4.18
C ALA A 64 1.64 12.84 3.71
N ALA A 65 1.23 11.60 4.03
CA ALA A 65 -0.11 11.10 3.70
C ALA A 65 -1.21 11.83 4.50
N ILE A 66 -0.99 12.09 5.79
CA ILE A 66 -1.91 12.86 6.64
C ILE A 66 -2.07 14.29 6.10
N ILE A 67 -0.95 14.98 5.84
CA ILE A 67 -0.95 16.34 5.31
C ILE A 67 -1.63 16.39 3.93
N MET A 68 -1.33 15.42 3.06
CA MET A 68 -1.97 15.28 1.75
C MET A 68 -3.49 15.14 1.88
N ALA A 69 -3.98 14.27 2.76
CA ALA A 69 -5.41 14.10 2.99
C ALA A 69 -6.08 15.41 3.45
N ALA A 70 -5.44 16.14 4.37
CA ALA A 70 -5.92 17.44 4.83
C ALA A 70 -5.98 18.48 3.69
N LYS A 71 -4.93 18.56 2.86
CA LYS A 71 -4.90 19.47 1.70
C LYS A 71 -5.93 19.12 0.64
N ILE A 72 -6.18 17.83 0.38
CA ILE A 72 -7.26 17.39 -0.54
C ILE A 72 -8.62 17.88 -0.04
N ARG A 73 -8.91 17.68 1.26
CA ARG A 73 -10.16 18.12 1.88
C ARG A 73 -10.30 19.63 1.81
N GLN A 74 -9.23 20.38 2.12
CA GLN A 74 -9.22 21.83 2.02
C GLN A 74 -9.42 22.32 0.57
N ALA A 75 -8.72 21.72 -0.39
CA ALA A 75 -8.81 22.09 -1.80
C ALA A 75 -10.20 21.82 -2.38
N ARG A 76 -10.88 20.77 -1.90
CA ARG A 76 -12.30 20.53 -2.22
C ARG A 76 -13.18 21.64 -1.68
N SER A 77 -13.06 21.96 -0.39
CA SER A 77 -13.89 22.99 0.25
C SER A 77 -13.71 24.37 -0.38
N LYS A 78 -12.50 24.67 -0.87
CA LYS A 78 -12.15 25.93 -1.52
C LYS A 78 -12.30 25.91 -3.06
N GLY A 79 -12.66 24.77 -3.66
CA GLY A 79 -12.95 24.66 -5.09
C GLY A 79 -11.75 24.57 -6.04
N TYR A 80 -10.52 24.36 -5.56
CA TYR A 80 -9.30 24.23 -6.40
C TYR A 80 -8.68 22.82 -6.41
N LEU A 81 -9.47 21.79 -6.06
CA LEU A 81 -9.00 20.41 -5.98
C LEU A 81 -8.34 19.94 -7.29
N LYS A 82 -8.86 20.34 -8.45
CA LYS A 82 -8.36 19.91 -9.75
C LYS A 82 -6.95 20.44 -10.01
N GLU A 83 -6.73 21.72 -9.73
CA GLU A 83 -5.45 22.41 -9.87
C GLU A 83 -4.43 21.80 -8.92
N TRP A 84 -4.82 21.53 -7.66
CA TRP A 84 -3.94 20.93 -6.67
C TRP A 84 -3.51 19.50 -7.06
N MET A 85 -4.45 18.67 -7.53
CA MET A 85 -4.15 17.33 -8.03
C MET A 85 -3.30 17.34 -9.30
N LYS A 86 -3.39 18.39 -10.13
CA LYS A 86 -2.52 18.60 -11.29
C LYS A 86 -1.08 18.88 -10.87
N THR A 87 -0.86 19.69 -9.84
CA THR A 87 0.49 19.92 -9.28
C THR A 87 1.15 18.62 -8.83
N LEU A 88 0.36 17.70 -8.27
CA LEU A 88 0.81 16.38 -7.88
C LEU A 88 0.89 15.38 -9.05
N ASN A 89 0.48 15.74 -10.27
CA ASN A 89 0.32 14.81 -11.39
C ASN A 89 -0.52 13.57 -10.99
N MET A 90 -1.71 13.82 -10.41
CA MET A 90 -2.68 12.80 -9.97
C MET A 90 -4.13 13.15 -10.40
N GLN A 91 -4.30 14.05 -11.36
CA GLN A 91 -5.61 14.51 -11.86
C GLN A 91 -6.52 13.39 -12.41
N GLU A 92 -5.93 12.29 -12.87
CA GLU A 92 -6.64 11.09 -13.31
C GLU A 92 -7.45 10.44 -12.20
N LEU A 93 -7.08 10.63 -10.93
CA LEU A 93 -7.88 10.14 -9.79
C LEU A 93 -9.23 10.85 -9.68
N LEU A 94 -9.34 12.05 -10.26
CA LEU A 94 -10.60 12.77 -10.31
C LEU A 94 -11.54 12.21 -11.39
N VAL A 95 -11.04 11.45 -12.36
CA VAL A 95 -11.90 10.80 -13.36
C VAL A 95 -12.52 9.58 -12.71
N ARG A 96 -13.85 9.54 -12.70
CA ARG A 96 -14.56 8.35 -12.22
C ARG A 96 -14.40 7.25 -13.26
N HIS A 97 -13.69 6.19 -12.93
CA HIS A 97 -13.66 5.02 -13.79
C HIS A 97 -15.06 4.38 -13.88
N PRO A 98 -15.53 4.00 -15.07
CA PRO A 98 -16.83 3.34 -15.25
C PRO A 98 -16.91 2.01 -14.49
N ASP A 99 -15.76 1.35 -14.30
CA ASP A 99 -15.63 0.10 -13.54
C ASP A 99 -15.56 0.30 -12.02
N SER A 100 -15.52 1.55 -11.54
CA SER A 100 -15.59 1.83 -10.11
C SER A 100 -17.02 1.53 -9.66
N PRO A 101 -17.26 0.49 -8.85
CA PRO A 101 -18.60 0.08 -8.46
C PRO A 101 -19.31 1.31 -7.90
N ARG A 102 -20.48 1.62 -8.46
CA ARG A 102 -21.30 2.74 -7.99
C ARG A 102 -21.69 2.43 -6.55
N GLY A 103 -20.95 2.98 -5.57
CA GLY A 103 -21.24 2.94 -4.12
C GLY A 103 -22.33 1.95 -3.77
N SER A 104 -21.98 0.66 -3.77
CA SER A 104 -22.91 -0.41 -3.48
C SER A 104 -22.70 -0.83 -2.05
N SER A 105 -23.42 -0.18 -1.14
CA SER A 105 -24.08 -0.86 -0.03
C SER A 105 -25.16 -1.81 -0.58
N ALA A 106 -24.79 -2.68 -1.53
CA ALA A 106 -25.60 -3.75 -2.06
C ALA A 106 -24.75 -5.00 -1.92
N ALA A 107 -25.07 -5.77 -0.88
CA ALA A 107 -24.73 -7.16 -0.66
C ALA A 107 -23.43 -7.62 -1.34
N VAL A 108 -22.40 -7.86 -0.53
CA VAL A 108 -21.42 -8.90 -0.80
C VAL A 108 -22.21 -10.21 -0.96
N LYS A 109 -22.73 -10.48 -2.16
CA LYS A 109 -22.96 -11.83 -2.61
C LYS A 109 -21.57 -12.36 -2.81
N SER A 110 -21.04 -12.99 -1.77
CA SER A 110 -19.93 -13.91 -1.84
C SER A 110 -20.17 -14.83 -3.03
N LYS A 111 -19.56 -14.51 -4.18
CA LYS A 111 -19.35 -15.51 -5.21
C LYS A 111 -18.52 -16.58 -4.51
N LYS A 112 -19.17 -17.69 -4.15
CA LYS A 112 -18.51 -18.92 -3.74
C LYS A 112 -17.38 -19.13 -4.74
N GLN A 113 -16.15 -18.99 -4.26
CA GLN A 113 -14.98 -19.54 -4.93
C GLN A 113 -15.33 -21.00 -5.26
N PRO A 114 -15.15 -21.47 -6.51
CA PRO A 114 -15.22 -22.90 -6.74
C PRO A 114 -14.14 -23.52 -5.86
N SER A 115 -14.55 -24.29 -4.85
CA SER A 115 -13.62 -25.06 -4.04
C SER A 115 -12.93 -26.02 -5.00
N CYS A 116 -11.68 -25.75 -5.37
CA CYS A 116 -10.85 -26.75 -6.01
C CYS A 116 -10.69 -27.89 -5.00
N PRO A 117 -11.29 -29.08 -5.19
CA PRO A 117 -11.01 -30.18 -4.29
C PRO A 117 -9.53 -30.54 -4.50
N LEU A 118 -8.74 -30.45 -3.44
CA LEU A 118 -7.41 -31.06 -3.42
C LEU A 118 -7.64 -32.57 -3.57
N ASN A 119 -7.35 -33.10 -4.76
CA ASN A 119 -7.32 -34.54 -4.96
C ASN A 119 -6.13 -35.11 -4.20
N MET A 120 -6.39 -35.68 -3.02
CA MET A 120 -5.43 -36.52 -2.31
C MET A 120 -5.06 -37.70 -3.21
N VAL A 121 -3.83 -37.72 -3.72
CA VAL A 121 -3.25 -38.93 -4.32
C VAL A 121 -3.16 -39.96 -3.21
N LYS A 122 -4.04 -40.97 -3.28
CA LYS A 122 -4.04 -42.14 -2.41
C LYS A 122 -2.86 -43.02 -2.82
N GLY A 123 -1.66 -42.64 -2.37
CA GLY A 123 -0.45 -43.43 -2.54
C GLY A 123 -0.61 -44.77 -1.84
N LYS A 124 -0.77 -45.84 -2.62
CA LYS A 124 -0.69 -47.22 -2.14
C LYS A 124 0.75 -47.53 -1.76
N HIS A 125 1.19 -47.13 -0.56
CA HIS A 125 2.38 -47.73 0.02
C HIS A 125 1.95 -48.96 0.80
N ALA A 126 1.97 -50.08 0.08
CA ALA A 126 1.90 -51.40 0.64
C ALA A 126 3.00 -51.56 1.70
N SER A 127 2.56 -51.95 2.89
CA SER A 127 3.38 -52.39 4.00
C SER A 127 4.44 -53.38 3.52
N LYS A 128 5.71 -53.02 3.66
CA LYS A 128 6.81 -54.00 3.74
C LYS A 128 7.70 -53.63 4.91
N THR A 129 7.59 -54.46 5.93
CA THR A 129 8.49 -54.61 7.07
C THR A 129 9.82 -55.21 6.61
N SER A 130 10.95 -54.56 6.92
CA SER A 130 12.25 -55.17 7.26
C SER A 130 13.27 -54.01 7.46
N SER A 131 13.62 -53.70 8.70
CA SER A 131 14.87 -54.13 9.38
C SER A 131 16.06 -53.18 9.17
N THR A 132 16.50 -52.60 10.30
CA THR A 132 17.91 -52.42 10.70
C THR A 132 18.86 -51.72 9.73
N THR A 133 19.19 -50.43 9.97
CA THR A 133 20.54 -49.94 10.34
C THR A 133 20.62 -48.40 10.43
N GLU A 134 21.17 -47.95 11.57
CA GLU A 134 21.98 -46.75 11.84
C GLU A 134 21.56 -45.36 11.31
N ARG A 135 21.00 -44.54 12.21
CA ARG A 135 21.05 -43.08 12.11
C ARG A 135 22.41 -42.59 12.64
N LYS A 136 23.30 -42.16 11.75
CA LYS A 136 24.37 -41.22 12.10
C LYS A 136 23.93 -39.83 11.67
N THR A 137 23.54 -39.02 12.64
CA THR A 137 23.25 -37.59 12.49
C THR A 137 24.57 -36.82 12.48
N SER A 138 25.00 -36.32 11.31
CA SER A 138 26.04 -35.29 11.25
C SER A 138 25.42 -33.94 11.61
N LYS A 139 25.91 -33.34 12.69
CA LYS A 139 25.65 -31.93 13.06
C LYS A 139 26.48 -31.02 12.15
N PRO A 140 25.97 -29.85 11.73
CA PRO A 140 26.81 -28.88 11.03
C PRO A 140 27.75 -28.18 12.04
N GLN A 141 29.05 -28.18 11.75
CA GLN A 141 30.05 -27.38 12.48
C GLN A 141 29.97 -25.92 12.01
N PHE A 142 29.88 -25.00 12.96
CA PHE A 142 30.02 -23.56 12.76
C PHE A 142 31.46 -23.19 13.14
N THR A 143 32.27 -22.70 12.21
CA THR A 143 33.60 -22.16 12.51
C THR A 143 33.54 -20.63 12.49
N LEU A 144 33.86 -20.04 13.64
CA LEU A 144 34.11 -18.62 13.85
C LEU A 144 35.56 -18.34 13.44
N ILE A 145 35.80 -17.44 12.50
CA ILE A 145 37.16 -16.97 12.15
C ILE A 145 37.34 -15.63 12.87
N GLN A 146 38.39 -15.54 13.70
CA GLN A 146 38.90 -14.28 14.27
C GLN A 146 39.79 -13.57 13.27
#